data_AF-A0A4R7E0V2-F1
#
_entry.id   AF-A0A4R7E0V2-F1
#
_cell.length_a   1.000
_cell.length_b   1.000
_cell.length_c   1.000
_cell.angle_alpha   90.00
_cell.angle_beta   90.00
_cell.angle_gamma   90.00
#
_symmetry.space_group_name_H-M   'P 1'
#
loop_
_entity.id
_entity.type
_entity.pdbx_description
1 polymer ?
#
loop_
_entity_poly.entity_id
_entity_poly.type
_entity_poly.pdbx_seq_one_letter_code
_entity_poly.pdbx_strand_id
1 'polypeptide(L)'
;MRLENYDYNIEFYKNWLDRRIIPLEESLKYSLVQKFGPLTALSSQVAGIKDSCHVFAFSNKLDEIKQLIYMVIKTFILNHLIFKENYKKPLHMLKEYVEYE
;
A
#
# COMPACT_ATOMS: atom_id res chain seq x y z
N MET A 1 19.43 3.90 -27.99
CA MET A 1 18.95 3.04 -26.90
C MET A 1 17.47 3.35 -26.71
N ARG A 2 16.56 2.47 -27.18
CA ARG A 2 15.12 2.65 -27.03
C ARG A 2 14.77 2.24 -25.60
N LEU A 3 14.17 3.14 -24.83
CA LEU A 3 13.51 2.78 -23.58
C LEU A 3 12.28 1.97 -23.98
N GLU A 4 12.42 0.64 -23.98
CA GLU A 4 11.28 -0.25 -24.11
C GLU A 4 10.33 0.05 -22.95
N ASN A 5 9.09 0.40 -23.28
CA ASN A 5 8.00 0.50 -22.32
C ASN A 5 7.79 -0.89 -21.74
N TYR A 6 8.52 -1.23 -20.69
CA TYR A 6 8.14 -2.30 -19.79
C TYR A 6 6.83 -1.85 -19.15
N ASP A 7 5.72 -2.27 -19.73
CA ASP A 7 4.49 -2.47 -18.98
C ASP A 7 4.86 -3.46 -17.88
N TYR A 8 5.31 -2.94 -16.75
CA TYR A 8 5.69 -3.70 -15.58
C TYR A 8 4.47 -4.56 -15.22
N ASN A 9 4.59 -5.85 -15.49
CA ASN A 9 3.49 -6.80 -15.33
C ASN A 9 3.15 -6.86 -13.84
N ILE A 10 2.09 -6.16 -13.43
CA ILE A 10 1.59 -6.14 -12.05
C ILE A 10 1.36 -7.57 -11.53
N GLU A 11 1.05 -8.51 -12.42
CA GLU A 11 0.90 -9.92 -12.08
C GLU A 11 2.21 -10.58 -11.62
N PHE A 12 3.36 -10.14 -12.16
CA PHE A 12 4.67 -10.56 -11.64
C PHE A 12 4.82 -10.18 -10.17
N TYR A 13 4.52 -8.92 -9.82
CA TYR A 13 4.64 -8.46 -8.44
C TYR A 13 3.69 -9.20 -7.50
N LYS A 14 2.45 -9.48 -7.93
CA LYS A 14 1.52 -10.28 -7.11
C LYS A 14 2.06 -11.66 -6.74
N ASN A 15 2.76 -12.31 -7.68
CA ASN A 15 3.33 -13.65 -7.48
C ASN A 15 4.72 -13.64 -6.83
N TRP A 16 5.45 -12.52 -6.90
CA TRP A 16 6.80 -12.39 -6.37
C TRP A 16 6.84 -12.11 -4.86
N LEU A 17 5.81 -11.42 -4.35
CA LEU A 17 5.68 -11.07 -2.94
C LEU A 17 5.45 -12.30 -2.06
N ASP A 18 6.05 -12.32 -0.87
CA ASP A 18 5.78 -13.38 0.12
C ASP A 18 4.38 -13.23 0.70
N ARG A 19 3.92 -11.97 0.85
CA ARG A 19 2.58 -11.65 1.34
C ARG A 19 2.07 -10.34 0.75
N ARG A 20 0.83 -10.34 0.27
CA ARG A 20 0.11 -9.13 -0.15
C ARG A 20 -0.62 -8.47 1.01
N ILE A 21 -0.72 -7.14 0.97
CA ILE A 21 -1.47 -6.33 1.93
C ILE A 21 -2.67 -5.73 1.19
N ILE A 22 -3.71 -6.53 0.99
CA ILE A 22 -4.89 -6.17 0.20
C ILE A 22 -5.54 -4.84 0.65
N PRO A 23 -5.76 -4.57 1.96
CA PRO A 23 -6.34 -3.29 2.38
C PRO A 23 -5.50 -2.06 1.97
N LEU A 24 -4.17 -2.23 1.89
CA LEU A 24 -3.27 -1.16 1.46
C LEU A 24 -3.33 -0.97 -0.06
N GLU A 25 -3.45 -2.04 -0.84
CA GLU A 25 -3.71 -1.97 -2.29
C GLU A 25 -5.00 -1.20 -2.59
N GLU A 26 -6.08 -1.53 -1.88
CA GLU A 26 -7.37 -0.84 -2.02
C GLU A 26 -7.25 0.64 -1.65
N SER A 27 -6.55 0.97 -0.56
CA SER A 27 -6.32 2.35 -0.14
C SER A 27 -5.59 3.18 -1.21
N LEU A 28 -4.57 2.60 -1.85
CA LEU A 28 -3.86 3.22 -2.97
C LEU A 28 -4.81 3.49 -4.14
N LYS A 29 -5.63 2.51 -4.51
CA LYS A 29 -6.62 2.62 -5.58
C LYS A 29 -7.66 3.72 -5.29
N TYR A 30 -8.23 3.72 -4.09
CA TYR A 30 -9.21 4.73 -3.68
C TYR A 30 -8.63 6.14 -3.74
N SER A 31 -7.39 6.33 -3.28
CA SER A 31 -6.70 7.62 -3.32
C SER A 31 -6.54 8.16 -4.75
N LEU A 32 -6.35 7.29 -5.74
CA LEU A 32 -6.28 7.71 -7.15
C LEU A 32 -7.66 8.03 -7.69
N VAL A 33 -8.65 7.17 -7.44
CA VAL A 33 -10.04 7.38 -7.89
C VAL A 33 -10.58 8.70 -7.37
N GLN A 34 -10.31 9.04 -6.11
CA GLN A 34 -10.76 10.29 -5.50
C GLN A 34 -10.20 11.54 -6.20
N LYS A 35 -8.96 11.48 -6.72
CA LYS A 35 -8.28 12.65 -7.29
C LYS A 35 -8.36 12.75 -8.80
N PHE A 36 -8.26 11.63 -9.49
CA PHE A 36 -8.16 11.56 -10.96
C PHE A 36 -9.41 10.97 -11.61
N GLY A 37 -10.40 10.56 -10.82
CA GLY A 37 -11.68 10.06 -11.28
C GLY A 37 -11.73 8.53 -11.45
N PRO A 38 -12.90 7.99 -11.79
CA PRO A 38 -13.16 6.55 -11.77
C PRO A 38 -12.33 5.74 -12.76
N LEU A 39 -11.82 6.35 -13.84
CA LEU A 39 -11.00 5.64 -14.83
C LEU A 39 -9.69 5.11 -14.25
N THR A 40 -9.15 5.73 -13.20
CA THR A 40 -7.97 5.18 -12.51
C THR A 40 -8.28 3.93 -11.70
N ALA A 41 -9.54 3.52 -11.56
CA ALA A 41 -9.86 2.22 -10.97
C ALA A 41 -9.40 1.04 -11.84
N LEU A 42 -9.10 1.29 -13.11
CA LEU A 42 -8.56 0.30 -14.04
C LEU A 42 -7.06 0.09 -13.88
N SER A 43 -6.33 1.05 -13.30
CA SER A 43 -4.92 0.83 -12.98
C SER A 43 -4.80 -0.10 -11.79
N SER A 44 -3.88 -1.05 -11.87
CA SER A 44 -3.65 -2.02 -10.80
C SER A 44 -2.45 -1.56 -9.96
N GLN A 45 -2.63 -1.52 -8.64
CA GLN A 45 -1.58 -1.27 -7.67
C GLN A 45 -1.34 -2.55 -6.87
N VAL A 46 -0.10 -2.76 -6.45
CA VAL A 46 0.27 -3.89 -5.60
C VAL A 46 1.05 -3.37 -4.41
N ALA A 47 0.74 -3.90 -3.23
CA ALA A 47 1.41 -3.55 -1.99
C ALA A 47 1.57 -4.82 -1.15
N GLY A 48 2.76 -5.04 -0.63
CA GLY A 48 3.04 -6.27 0.11
C GLY A 48 4.39 -6.28 0.80
N ILE A 49 4.81 -7.47 1.17
CA ILE A 49 6.07 -7.74 1.85
C ILE A 49 6.87 -8.74 1.04
N LYS A 50 8.16 -8.44 0.87
CA LYS A 50 9.18 -9.35 0.36
C LYS A 50 10.42 -9.23 1.22
N ASP A 51 10.96 -10.34 1.72
CA ASP A 51 12.21 -10.36 2.50
C ASP A 51 12.21 -9.35 3.67
N SER A 52 11.09 -9.25 4.38
CA SER A 52 10.83 -8.27 5.46
C SER A 52 10.79 -6.78 5.04
N CYS A 53 10.85 -6.49 3.74
CA CYS A 53 10.70 -5.15 3.19
C CYS A 53 9.27 -4.90 2.68
N HIS A 54 8.75 -3.70 2.90
CA HIS A 54 7.50 -3.27 2.27
C HIS A 54 7.76 -2.89 0.82
N VAL A 55 6.97 -3.45 -0.09
CA VAL A 55 7.07 -3.21 -1.53
C VAL A 55 5.78 -2.58 -2.01
N PHE A 56 5.91 -1.57 -2.87
CA PHE A 56 4.80 -0.92 -3.55
C PHE A 56 5.10 -0.89 -5.05
N ALA A 57 4.15 -1.36 -5.87
CA ALA A 57 4.20 -1.28 -7.31
C ALA A 57 2.95 -0.56 -7.82
N PHE A 58 3.14 0.47 -8.63
CA PHE A 58 2.08 1.33 -9.17
C PHE A 58 2.55 2.00 -10.47
N SER A 59 1.61 2.69 -11.13
CA SER A 59 1.82 3.46 -12.36
C SER A 59 3.00 4.43 -12.28
N ASN A 60 3.68 4.64 -13.41
CA ASN A 60 4.83 5.53 -13.54
C ASN A 60 4.44 7.02 -13.73
N LYS A 61 3.15 7.36 -13.70
CA LYS A 61 2.69 8.75 -13.88
C LYS A 61 3.01 9.58 -12.64
N LEU A 62 3.81 10.63 -12.83
CA LEU A 62 4.35 11.44 -11.73
C LEU A 62 3.28 11.98 -10.77
N ASP A 63 2.14 12.45 -11.28
CA ASP A 63 1.07 13.01 -10.43
C ASP A 63 0.35 11.94 -9.62
N GLU A 64 0.18 10.74 -10.18
CA GLU A 64 -0.36 9.58 -9.45
C GLU A 64 0.60 9.17 -8.34
N ILE A 65 1.91 9.11 -8.62
CA ILE A 65 2.95 8.81 -7.63
C ILE A 65 2.90 9.80 -6.46
N LYS A 66 2.87 11.11 -6.74
CA LYS A 66 2.79 12.15 -5.70
C LYS A 66 1.57 11.96 -4.81
N GLN A 67 0.43 11.65 -5.42
CA GLN A 67 -0.82 11.41 -4.69
C GLN A 67 -0.70 10.18 -3.77
N LEU A 68 -0.21 9.06 -4.28
CA LEU A 68 -0.04 7.82 -3.51
C LEU A 68 0.92 8.01 -2.34
N ILE A 69 2.05 8.69 -2.57
CA ILE A 69 3.03 8.98 -1.52
C ILE A 69 2.40 9.83 -0.41
N TYR A 70 1.75 10.93 -0.78
CA TYR A 70 1.27 11.90 0.21
C TYR A 70 0.08 11.40 1.02
N MET A 71 -0.86 10.73 0.37
CA MET A 71 -2.11 10.32 1.02
C MET A 71 -2.00 8.99 1.77
N VAL A 72 -1.29 8.02 1.18
CA VAL A 72 -1.35 6.63 1.65
C VAL A 72 -0.01 6.19 2.21
N ILE A 73 1.05 6.22 1.41
CA ILE A 73 2.33 5.58 1.77
C ILE A 73 2.98 6.30 2.95
N LYS A 74 3.02 7.64 2.95
CA LYS A 74 3.58 8.42 4.06
C LYS A 74 2.82 8.14 5.36
N THR A 75 1.50 8.19 5.33
CA THR A 75 0.63 7.90 6.49
C THR A 75 0.85 6.48 6.99
N PHE A 76 0.91 5.50 6.08
CA PHE A 76 1.18 4.11 6.40
C PHE A 76 2.54 3.94 7.09
N ILE A 77 3.61 4.51 6.54
CA ILE A 77 4.96 4.41 7.13
C ILE A 77 5.00 5.06 8.51
N LEU A 78 4.43 6.26 8.67
CA LEU A 78 4.38 6.96 9.95
C LEU A 78 3.64 6.14 11.01
N ASN A 79 2.45 5.64 10.68
CA ASN A 79 1.71 4.76 11.58
C ASN A 79 2.52 3.51 11.90
N HIS A 80 3.13 2.88 10.90
CA HIS A 80 3.92 1.68 11.12
C HIS A 80 5.11 1.93 12.04
N LEU A 81 5.78 3.08 11.94
CA LEU A 81 6.87 3.49 12.85
C LEU A 81 6.37 3.74 14.27
N ILE A 82 5.29 4.53 14.43
CA ILE A 82 4.70 4.87 15.73
C ILE A 82 4.20 3.62 16.46
N PHE A 83 3.51 2.72 15.75
CA PHE A 83 2.97 1.50 16.35
C PHE A 83 4.03 0.43 16.58
N LYS A 84 5.11 0.34 15.77
CA LYS A 84 6.24 -0.59 16.04
C LYS A 84 6.88 -0.34 17.39
N GLU A 85 6.94 0.92 17.84
CA GLU A 85 7.45 1.25 19.17
C GLU A 85 6.49 0.81 20.29
N ASN A 86 5.18 0.88 20.04
CA ASN A 86 4.16 0.52 21.03
C ASN A 86 3.97 -1.00 21.22
N TYR A 87 4.26 -1.83 20.21
CA TYR A 87 4.17 -3.30 20.33
C TYR A 87 5.33 -3.96 21.11
N LYS A 88 6.31 -3.19 21.60
CA LYS A 88 7.24 -3.69 22.63
C LYS A 88 6.61 -3.84 24.01
N LYS A 89 5.39 -3.34 24.22
CA LYS A 89 4.57 -3.66 25.39
C LYS A 89 3.47 -4.65 24.99
N PRO A 90 3.19 -5.68 25.81
CA PRO A 90 2.33 -6.77 25.39
C PRO A 90 0.92 -6.26 25.07
N LEU A 91 0.34 -6.87 24.03
CA LEU A 91 -1.04 -6.79 23.52
C LEU A 91 -2.11 -7.21 24.57
N HIS A 92 -1.92 -6.88 25.83
CA HIS A 92 -2.86 -7.21 26.91
C HIS A 92 -4.01 -6.20 27.06
N MET A 93 -3.94 -5.03 26.40
CA MET A 93 -4.94 -3.96 26.57
C MET A 93 -6.03 -3.89 25.49
N LEU A 94 -5.99 -4.74 24.45
CA LEU A 94 -7.04 -4.74 23.41
C LEU A 94 -8.13 -5.81 23.63
N LYS A 95 -8.02 -6.64 24.68
CA LYS A 95 -9.10 -7.59 25.04
C LYS A 95 -10.24 -6.94 25.80
N GLU A 96 -10.05 -5.77 26.43
CA GLU A 96 -11.08 -5.13 27.26
C GLU A 96 -12.09 -4.27 26.48
N TYR A 97 -11.91 -4.08 25.17
CA TYR A 97 -12.78 -3.20 24.36
C TYR A 97 -13.59 -3.92 23.28
N VAL A 98 -13.63 -5.26 23.26
CA VAL A 98 -14.44 -6.03 22.28
C VAL A 98 -15.69 -6.66 22.91
N GLU A 99 -15.88 -6.50 24.22
CA GLU A 99 -17.18 -6.75 24.85
C GLU A 99 -17.79 -5.41 25.23
N TYR A 100 -18.69 -4.89 24.41
CA TYR A 100 -19.95 -4.23 24.81
C TYR A 100 -20.74 -3.88 23.54
N GLU A 101 -21.81 -4.65 23.35
CA GLU A 101 -23.08 -4.38 22.64
C GLU A 101 -23.07 -3.77 21.23
#